data_AF-Q9AWV4-F1
#
_entry.id   AF-Q9AWV4-F1
#
_cell.length_a   1.000
_cell.length_b   1.000
_cell.length_c   1.000
_cell.angle_alpha   90.00
_cell.angle_beta   90.00
_cell.angle_gamma   90.00
#
_symmetry.space_group_name_H-M   'P 1'
#
loop_
_entity.id
_entity.type
_entity.pdbx_description
1 polymer ?
#
loop_
_entity_poly.entity_id
_entity_poly.type
_entity_poly.pdbx_seq_one_letter_code
_entity_poly.pdbx_strand_id
1 'polypeptide(L)'
;MVSVSMGHNADKKQVVTIGMDVLDCPVCFEPFKPPIFQCSVGHFICSSCCNKLNKCPGCSRTSFEHCLGMERIVESAVVPCTYAEHGCTNKMSRPELALNRTSP
;
A
#
# COMPACT_ATOMS: atom_id res chain seq x y z
N MET A 1 7.07 -40.27 -5.52
CA MET A 1 6.84 -38.84 -5.81
C MET A 1 5.71 -38.40 -4.88
N VAL A 2 6.00 -37.54 -3.90
CA VAL A 2 4.93 -36.93 -3.09
C VAL A 2 4.45 -35.69 -3.84
N SER A 3 3.25 -35.79 -4.40
CA SER A 3 2.56 -34.65 -5.01
C SER A 3 2.10 -33.73 -3.88
N VAL A 4 2.81 -32.61 -3.67
CA VAL A 4 2.35 -31.55 -2.78
C VAL A 4 1.33 -30.73 -3.57
N SER A 5 0.05 -30.96 -3.29
CA SER A 5 -1.05 -30.14 -3.80
C SER A 5 -0.98 -28.77 -3.13
N MET A 6 -0.48 -27.76 -3.82
CA MET A 6 -0.62 -26.35 -3.40
C MET A 6 -2.09 -25.96 -3.58
N GLY A 7 -2.89 -26.13 -2.54
CA GLY A 7 -4.26 -25.64 -2.49
C GLY A 7 -4.25 -24.11 -2.41
N HIS A 8 -4.57 -23.44 -3.52
CA HIS A 8 -4.80 -22.01 -3.52
C HIS A 8 -6.17 -21.72 -2.90
N ASN A 9 -6.20 -21.21 -1.67
CA ASN A 9 -7.42 -20.69 -1.05
C ASN A 9 -7.55 -19.20 -1.39
N ALA A 10 -7.99 -18.90 -2.63
CA ALA A 10 -8.04 -17.55 -3.18
C ALA A 10 -9.19 -16.68 -2.63
N ASP A 11 -10.16 -17.28 -1.93
CA ASP A 11 -11.41 -16.59 -1.50
C ASP A 11 -11.43 -16.18 -0.02
N LYS A 12 -10.43 -16.59 0.77
CA LYS A 12 -10.43 -16.30 2.21
C LYS A 12 -9.83 -14.90 2.49
N LYS A 13 -10.70 -13.89 2.60
CA LYS A 13 -10.32 -12.55 3.08
C LYS A 13 -10.34 -12.49 4.60
N GLN A 14 -9.24 -12.04 5.22
CA GLN A 14 -9.20 -11.68 6.63
C GLN A 14 -9.41 -10.16 6.79
N VAL A 15 -10.18 -9.79 7.80
CA VAL A 15 -10.31 -8.38 8.21
C VAL A 15 -9.16 -8.09 9.18
N VAL A 16 -8.28 -7.18 8.79
CA VAL A 16 -7.17 -6.71 9.61
C VAL A 16 -7.30 -5.20 9.80
N THR A 17 -6.95 -4.71 10.99
CA THR A 17 -6.87 -3.27 11.25
C THR A 17 -5.42 -2.83 11.11
N ILE A 18 -5.18 -1.78 10.32
CA ILE A 18 -3.86 -1.24 10.04
C ILE A 18 -3.93 0.27 10.23
N GLY A 19 -2.88 0.89 10.77
CA GLY A 19 -2.74 2.35 10.80
C GLY A 19 -2.89 2.95 9.40
N MET A 20 -3.57 4.09 9.29
CA MET A 20 -3.80 4.73 7.99
C MET A 20 -2.47 5.11 7.33
N ASP A 21 -1.57 5.69 8.11
CA ASP A 21 -0.23 6.14 7.74
C ASP A 21 0.72 5.02 7.28
N VAL A 22 0.48 3.77 7.69
CA VAL A 22 1.31 2.62 7.31
C VAL A 22 1.33 2.37 5.80
N LEU A 23 0.24 2.69 5.10
CA LEU A 23 0.18 2.55 3.63
C LEU A 23 0.32 3.89 2.90
N ASP A 24 0.86 4.91 3.56
CA ASP A 24 1.12 6.22 2.97
C ASP A 24 2.63 6.44 2.85
N CYS A 25 3.05 7.18 1.81
CA CYS A 25 4.45 7.48 1.61
C CYS A 25 4.95 8.45 2.69
N PRO A 26 6.04 8.14 3.42
CA PRO A 26 6.54 9.00 4.51
C PRO A 26 7.15 10.33 4.03
N VAL A 27 7.20 10.56 2.72
CA VAL A 27 7.83 11.74 2.11
C VAL A 27 6.76 12.73 1.64
N CYS A 28 5.75 12.25 0.90
CA CYS A 28 4.69 13.09 0.36
C CYS A 28 3.34 12.93 1.07
N PHE A 29 3.24 11.97 2.00
CA PHE A 29 2.02 11.65 2.75
C PHE A 29 0.80 11.28 1.87
N GLU A 30 1.06 10.84 0.65
CA GLU A 30 0.04 10.28 -0.23
C GLU A 30 -0.01 8.75 -0.09
N PRO A 31 -1.20 8.14 -0.19
CA PRO A 31 -1.35 6.70 -0.22
C PRO A 31 -0.45 6.06 -1.28
N PHE A 32 0.17 4.94 -0.94
CA PHE A 32 0.96 4.19 -1.90
C PHE A 32 0.11 3.73 -3.08
N LYS A 33 0.74 3.71 -4.25
CA LYS A 33 0.24 3.12 -5.48
C LYS A 33 1.43 2.43 -6.16
N PRO A 34 1.22 1.29 -6.83
CA PRO A 34 2.24 0.72 -7.70
C PRO A 34 2.72 1.78 -8.72
N PRO A 35 4.04 1.92 -8.98
CA PRO A 35 5.12 1.13 -8.40
C PRO A 35 5.56 1.63 -7.01
N ILE A 36 5.80 0.70 -6.08
CA ILE A 36 6.27 0.95 -4.70
C ILE A 36 7.71 0.46 -4.56
N PHE A 37 8.56 1.25 -3.90
CA PHE A 37 9.98 0.95 -3.75
C PHE A 37 10.36 0.76 -2.28
N GLN A 38 11.24 -0.20 -2.00
CA GLN A 38 11.79 -0.46 -0.67
C GLN A 38 13.30 -0.26 -0.66
N CYS A 39 13.85 0.30 0.41
CA CYS A 39 15.30 0.24 0.63
C CYS A 39 15.72 -1.11 1.22
N SER A 40 17.02 -1.38 1.32
CA SER A 40 17.56 -2.65 1.87
C SER A 40 17.22 -2.96 3.33
N VAL A 41 16.68 -1.98 4.08
CA VAL A 41 16.21 -2.15 5.47
C VAL A 41 14.68 -2.36 5.52
N GLY A 42 13.96 -2.12 4.42
CA GLY A 42 12.50 -2.30 4.34
C GLY A 42 11.67 -1.03 4.51
N HIS A 43 12.24 0.18 4.40
CA HIS A 43 11.44 1.41 4.33
C HIS A 43 10.86 1.60 2.94
N PHE A 44 9.56 1.86 2.85
CA PHE A 44 8.84 2.05 1.59
C PHE A 44 8.76 3.52 1.18
N ILE A 45 8.86 3.78 -0.13
CA ILE A 45 8.59 5.08 -0.75
C ILE A 45 7.83 4.88 -2.07
N CYS A 46 7.08 5.91 -2.49
CA CYS A 46 6.37 5.87 -3.77
C CYS A 46 7.32 6.21 -4.94
N SER A 47 6.92 5.83 -6.15
CA SER A 47 7.66 6.11 -7.38
C SER A 47 8.08 7.58 -7.53
N SER A 48 7.16 8.52 -7.30
CA SER A 48 7.43 9.95 -7.48
C SER A 48 8.47 10.49 -6.49
N CYS A 49 8.51 9.96 -5.26
CA CYS A 49 9.52 10.30 -4.27
C CYS A 49 10.85 9.57 -4.53
N CYS A 50 10.81 8.33 -5.02
CA CYS A 50 12.02 7.59 -5.41
C CYS A 50 12.82 8.33 -6.47
N ASN A 51 12.15 8.93 -7.45
CA ASN A 51 12.80 9.71 -8.50
C ASN A 51 13.44 11.02 -8.02
N LYS A 52 13.08 11.50 -6.82
CA LYS A 52 13.57 12.77 -6.25
C LYS A 52 14.62 12.57 -5.17
N LEU A 53 14.77 11.35 -4.66
CA LEU A 53 15.60 11.04 -3.50
C LEU A 53 16.81 10.20 -3.90
N ASN A 54 18.00 10.63 -3.47
CA ASN A 54 19.23 9.85 -3.64
C ASN A 54 19.51 8.92 -2.44
N LYS A 55 18.73 9.04 -1.36
CA LYS A 55 18.87 8.25 -0.14
C LYS A 55 17.54 8.07 0.58
N CYS A 56 17.40 6.95 1.28
CA CYS A 56 16.29 6.65 2.17
C CYS A 56 16.22 7.69 3.30
N PRO A 57 15.06 8.33 3.54
CA PRO A 57 14.91 9.31 4.61
C PRO A 57 14.99 8.67 6.01
N GLY A 58 14.60 7.40 6.14
CA GLY A 58 14.60 6.69 7.43
C GLY A 58 15.94 6.07 7.83
N CYS A 59 16.80 5.68 6.88
CA CYS A 59 18.05 4.98 7.19
C CYS A 59 19.27 5.38 6.33
N SER A 60 19.16 6.40 5.48
CA SER A 60 20.24 6.94 4.63
C SER A 60 20.88 5.98 3.62
N ARG A 61 20.31 4.77 3.40
CA ARG A 61 20.73 3.86 2.33
C ARG A 61 20.39 4.43 0.95
N THR A 62 21.22 4.15 -0.04
CA THR A 62 21.14 4.76 -1.39
C THR A 62 20.48 3.87 -2.43
N SER A 63 20.20 2.62 -2.10
CA SER A 63 19.51 1.69 -3.00
C SER A 63 18.03 1.57 -2.66
N PHE A 64 17.22 1.53 -3.72
CA PHE A 64 15.81 1.22 -3.68
C PHE A 64 15.51 0.15 -4.74
N GLU A 65 14.68 -0.81 -4.37
CA GLU A 65 14.22 -1.89 -5.25
C GLU A 65 12.70 -1.93 -5.28
N HIS A 66 12.14 -2.43 -6.37
CA HIS A 66 10.70 -2.55 -6.56
C HIS A 66 10.11 -3.57 -5.57
N CYS A 67 9.07 -3.19 -4.83
CA CYS A 67 8.46 -4.01 -3.79
C CYS A 67 7.08 -4.53 -4.23
N LEU A 68 7.09 -5.57 -5.06
CA LEU A 68 5.87 -6.25 -5.54
C LEU A 68 4.98 -6.79 -4.40
N GLY A 69 5.58 -7.16 -3.26
CA GLY A 69 4.82 -7.63 -2.10
C GLY A 69 3.94 -6.54 -1.52
N MET A 70 4.47 -5.33 -1.38
CA MET A 70 3.71 -4.18 -0.88
C MET A 70 2.65 -3.73 -1.88
N GLU A 71 2.91 -3.84 -3.18
CA GLU A 71 1.92 -3.58 -4.22
C GLU A 71 0.70 -4.47 -4.08
N ARG A 72 0.92 -5.78 -3.93
CA ARG A 72 -0.18 -6.74 -3.70
C ARG A 72 -0.98 -6.42 -2.44
N ILE A 73 -0.31 -5.98 -1.37
CA ILE A 73 -0.99 -5.58 -0.12
C ILE A 73 -1.87 -4.35 -0.39
N VAL A 74 -1.32 -3.32 -1.03
CA VAL A 74 -2.04 -2.07 -1.32
C VAL A 74 -3.19 -2.28 -2.28
N GLU A 75 -3.03 -3.11 -3.32
CA GLU A 75 -4.08 -3.47 -4.28
C GLU A 75 -5.20 -4.30 -3.63
N SER A 76 -4.86 -5.13 -2.63
CA SER A 76 -5.83 -5.95 -1.89
C SER A 76 -6.47 -5.20 -0.71
N ALA A 77 -5.94 -4.03 -0.33
CA ALA A 77 -6.41 -3.27 0.81
C ALA A 77 -7.74 -2.58 0.50
N VAL A 78 -8.75 -2.92 1.29
CA VAL A 78 -10.06 -2.28 1.28
C VAL A 78 -10.14 -1.35 2.48
N VAL A 79 -10.44 -0.08 2.23
CA VAL A 79 -10.63 0.92 3.27
C VAL A 79 -12.09 1.33 3.39
N PRO A 80 -12.57 1.69 4.59
CA PRO A 80 -13.87 2.31 4.74
C PRO A 80 -13.91 3.63 3.97
N CYS A 81 -15.10 4.00 3.48
CA CYS A 81 -15.31 5.34 2.94
C CYS A 81 -14.98 6.40 4.01
N THR A 82 -14.43 7.52 3.58
CA THR A 82 -14.22 8.70 4.44
C THR A 82 -15.51 9.20 5.07
N TYR A 83 -16.66 8.99 4.43
CA TYR A 83 -17.98 9.36 4.94
C TYR A 83 -18.70 8.20 5.66
N ALA A 84 -17.98 7.16 6.09
CA ALA A 84 -18.58 6.04 6.80
C ALA A 84 -19.30 6.48 8.08
N GLU A 85 -18.78 7.51 8.77
CA GLU A 85 -19.43 8.14 9.92
C GLU A 85 -20.75 8.84 9.58
N HIS A 86 -20.93 9.25 8.32
CA HIS A 86 -22.16 9.81 7.78
C HIS A 86 -23.08 8.76 7.12
N GLY A 87 -22.81 7.47 7.35
CA GLY A 87 -23.64 6.36 6.88
C GLY A 87 -23.26 5.80 5.51
N CYS A 88 -22.15 6.24 4.91
CA CYS A 88 -21.69 5.65 3.65
C CYS A 88 -21.17 4.22 3.87
N THR A 89 -21.81 3.24 3.22
CA THR A 89 -21.43 1.82 3.31
C THR A 89 -20.48 1.38 2.20
N ASN A 90 -20.06 2.30 1.32
CA ASN A 90 -19.14 1.99 0.23
C ASN A 90 -17.77 1.60 0.79
N LYS A 91 -17.22 0.54 0.21
CA LYS A 91 -15.86 0.07 0.46
C LYS A 91 -15.03 0.41 -0.76
N MET A 92 -13.88 1.07 -0.55
CA MET A 92 -13.03 1.52 -1.66
C MET A 92 -11.67 0.83 -1.61
N SER A 93 -11.04 0.69 -2.77
CA SER A 93 -9.64 0.31 -2.84
C SER A 93 -8.77 1.46 -2.34
N ARG A 94 -7.71 1.18 -1.58
CA ARG A 94 -6.79 2.22 -1.06
C ARG A 94 -6.23 3.15 -2.17
N PRO A 95 -5.85 2.66 -3.37
CA PRO A 95 -5.36 3.53 -4.45
C PRO A 95 -6.39 4.56 -4.94
N GLU A 96 -7.69 4.26 -4.86
CA GLU A 96 -8.75 5.17 -5.30
C GLU A 96 -9.02 6.29 -4.31
N LEU A 97 -8.76 6.08 -3.01
CA LEU A 97 -8.94 7.11 -1.98
C LEU A 97 -8.12 8.38 -2.26
N ALA A 98 -6.94 8.22 -2.84
CA ALA A 98 -6.08 9.35 -3.23
C ALA A 98 -6.63 10.14 -4.43
N LEU A 99 -7.57 9.59 -5.22
CA LEU A 99 -8.17 10.24 -6.39
C LEU A 99 -9.51 10.93 -6.08
N ASN A 100 -10.20 10.51 -5.02
CA ASN A 100 -11.57 10.94 -4.73
C ASN A 100 -11.71 11.84 -3.49
N ARG A 101 -10.64 12.57 -3.10
CA ARG A 101 -10.66 13.56 -2.01
C ARG A 101 -11.64 14.74 -2.22
N THR A 102 -12.42 14.80 -3.30
CA THR A 102 -13.21 15.99 -3.71
C THR A 102 -14.63 15.73 -4.21
N SER A 103 -15.29 14.62 -3.86
CA SER A 103 -16.71 14.46 -4.22
C SER A 103 -17.61 14.42 -2.97
N PRO A 104 -18.58 15.33 -2.83
CA PRO A 104 -19.64 15.25 -1.82
C PRO A 104 -20.60 14.07 -2.08
#